data_AF-A0A316UE85-F1
#
_entry.id   AF-A0A316UE85-F1
#
_cell.length_a   1.000
_cell.length_b   1.000
_cell.length_c   1.000
_cell.angle_alpha   90.00
_cell.angle_beta   90.00
_cell.angle_gamma   90.00
#
_symmetry.space_group_name_H-M   'P 1'
#
loop_
_entity.id
_entity.type
_entity.pdbx_description
1 polymer ?
#
loop_
_entity_poly.entity_id
_entity_poly.type
_entity_poly.pdbx_seq_one_letter_code
_entity_poly.pdbx_strand_id
1 'polypeptide(L)'
;MADCCTTSSDMSAKVTEVPASKNTVGPGYSVQGSEELRYTYSFVDNVFDQQKEDLASFYTKWGRVLVVVDDQVHSIYGKAIETYFAAHKIPVTFHIFKGGELNKNMDTFEGMVDAFDQFGLIRKEPVLVVGGGLASDVCGYACASYRRSTNWIRVGTTLIALIDAAISIKVGINHGKLKNRLGAYHAPMHTFLDFDFLRTLPEGQIRNGFAEIVKISHVAEKPTWDLLVKYGPDLVTSGFGRKETDKAYAKELKEAADVICRRAIKCMLDLESPNLHEIGLDRVIASGHAISPTLELAPFPPLRHGHAIMIDMAFCVTIAHDRGYISAEERDEFFDTVTRVGLTVDHELFDYDMLMRGMDAIKKTRDGLQRLVLPKPLGKCVFANDVSNEEFTKVLKIHKDYVNQRYPQTNGGAGIDGYADAGDLGADPEAMLAQKKAEALAQTGIGRNRKEVNGHANGVNGHANGHANGHANGAPNGHSNGVQHTKGNGAPAVKA
;
A
#
# COMPACT_ATOMS: atom_id res chain seq x y z
N MET A 1 20.36 -40.53 27.10
CA MET A 1 19.03 -40.35 26.47
C MET A 1 19.23 -39.42 25.30
N ALA A 2 18.69 -39.79 24.14
CA ALA A 2 19.10 -39.32 22.83
C ALA A 2 19.03 -37.80 22.65
N ASP A 3 20.10 -37.24 22.06
CA ASP A 3 20.07 -36.02 21.25
C ASP A 3 19.06 -36.23 20.12
N CYS A 4 17.81 -35.88 20.37
CA CYS A 4 16.75 -35.84 19.39
C CYS A 4 16.23 -34.41 19.38
N CYS A 5 16.12 -33.81 18.19
CA CYS A 5 15.74 -32.41 17.93
C CYS A 5 16.91 -31.42 17.76
N THR A 6 17.77 -31.65 16.77
CA THR A 6 18.23 -30.48 15.98
C THR A 6 17.02 -30.00 15.18
N THR A 7 16.37 -28.94 15.67
CA THR A 7 15.23 -28.33 14.99
C THR A 7 15.68 -27.84 13.61
N SER A 8 14.97 -28.24 12.54
CA SER A 8 15.23 -27.80 11.16
C SER A 8 14.81 -26.35 10.89
N SER A 9 14.72 -25.52 11.94
CA SER A 9 14.27 -24.14 11.88
C SER A 9 15.47 -23.22 12.03
N ASP A 10 15.47 -22.19 11.20
CA ASP A 10 16.30 -20.99 11.25
C ASP A 10 15.89 -20.03 12.38
N MET A 11 14.79 -20.29 13.10
CA MET A 11 14.40 -19.51 14.26
C MET A 11 15.23 -19.90 15.49
N SER A 12 15.65 -18.89 16.26
CA SER A 12 16.21 -19.07 17.59
C SER A 12 15.24 -18.54 18.63
N ALA A 13 15.03 -19.26 19.72
CA ALA A 13 14.15 -18.82 20.80
C ALA A 13 14.65 -19.28 22.17
N LYS A 14 14.37 -18.46 23.19
CA LYS A 14 14.59 -18.76 24.60
C LYS A 14 13.26 -18.70 25.34
N VAL A 15 13.00 -19.73 26.14
CA VAL A 15 11.85 -19.79 27.05
C VAL A 15 12.37 -19.66 28.48
N THR A 16 11.78 -18.75 29.26
CA THR A 16 12.12 -18.54 30.67
C THR A 16 10.86 -18.55 31.52
N GLU A 17 10.92 -19.16 32.70
CA GLU A 17 9.82 -19.10 33.67
C GLU A 17 9.71 -17.69 34.26
N VAL A 18 8.48 -17.20 34.45
CA VAL A 18 8.19 -15.93 35.12
C VAL A 18 7.46 -16.18 36.44
N PRO A 19 7.81 -15.49 37.54
CA PRO A 19 7.20 -15.74 38.84
C PRO A 19 5.67 -15.58 38.83
N ALA A 20 5.00 -16.32 39.70
CA ALA A 20 3.57 -16.17 39.93
C ALA A 20 3.24 -14.76 40.43
N SER A 21 2.10 -14.21 39.98
CA SER A 21 1.52 -13.00 40.58
C SER A 21 0.50 -13.39 41.64
N LYS A 22 0.05 -12.43 42.46
CA LYS A 22 -1.05 -12.63 43.44
C LYS A 22 -2.36 -13.14 42.81
N ASN A 23 -2.51 -13.03 41.49
CA ASN A 23 -3.70 -13.45 40.74
C ASN A 23 -3.47 -14.71 39.90
N THR A 24 -2.30 -15.36 39.96
CA THR A 24 -2.03 -16.59 39.19
C THR A 24 -1.91 -17.80 40.11
N VAL A 25 -2.26 -18.99 39.59
CA VAL A 25 -2.19 -20.27 40.32
C VAL A 25 -0.79 -20.90 40.33
N GLY A 26 0.18 -20.27 39.65
CA GLY A 26 1.57 -20.73 39.52
C GLY A 26 2.41 -19.78 38.66
N PRO A 27 3.70 -20.09 38.45
CA PRO A 27 4.58 -19.39 37.51
C PRO A 27 4.07 -19.47 36.07
N GLY A 28 4.43 -18.48 35.25
CA GLY A 28 4.15 -18.45 33.81
C GLY A 28 5.42 -18.66 32.98
N TYR A 29 5.33 -18.41 31.68
CA TYR A 29 6.50 -18.43 30.78
C TYR A 29 6.59 -17.17 29.94
N SER A 30 7.82 -16.72 29.69
CA SER A 30 8.18 -15.71 28.71
C SER A 30 8.92 -16.38 27.56
N VAL A 31 8.57 -16.01 26.33
CA VAL A 31 9.21 -16.51 25.10
C VAL A 31 9.84 -15.33 24.38
N GLN A 32 11.13 -15.42 24.10
CA GLN A 32 11.86 -14.46 23.29
C GLN A 32 12.43 -15.18 22.08
N GLY A 33 11.94 -14.86 20.89
CA GLY A 33 12.39 -15.46 19.63
C GLY A 33 12.89 -14.42 18.63
N SER A 34 13.69 -14.87 17.68
CA SER A 34 14.13 -14.09 16.53
C SER A 34 14.04 -14.93 15.26
N GLU A 35 13.68 -14.28 14.16
CA GLU A 35 13.68 -14.83 12.80
C GLU A 35 14.50 -13.92 11.90
N GLU A 36 15.27 -14.49 10.98
CA GLU A 36 16.02 -13.72 9.99
C GLU A 36 15.09 -13.35 8.83
N LEU A 37 15.01 -12.05 8.50
CA LEU A 37 14.36 -11.58 7.28
C LEU A 37 15.42 -11.28 6.22
N ARG A 38 15.39 -12.04 5.11
CA ARG A 38 16.35 -11.88 4.01
C ARG A 38 15.64 -11.83 2.66
N TYR A 39 15.97 -10.81 1.87
CA TYR A 39 15.49 -10.63 0.51
C TYR A 39 16.52 -9.84 -0.31
N THR A 40 16.44 -9.91 -1.63
CA THR A 40 17.45 -9.34 -2.53
C THR A 40 16.83 -8.66 -3.75
N TYR A 41 17.62 -7.79 -4.38
CA TYR A 41 17.25 -7.06 -5.59
C TYR A 41 18.33 -7.25 -6.65
N SER A 42 17.94 -7.35 -7.92
CA SER A 42 18.87 -7.27 -9.04
C SER A 42 18.36 -6.27 -10.07
N PHE A 43 19.27 -5.45 -10.59
CA PHE A 43 19.01 -4.63 -11.77
C PHE A 43 19.35 -5.49 -12.99
N VAL A 44 18.38 -5.70 -13.87
CA VAL A 44 18.54 -6.52 -15.07
C VAL A 44 17.91 -5.79 -16.24
N ASP A 45 18.51 -5.90 -17.42
CA ASP A 45 17.84 -5.48 -18.66
C ASP A 45 17.17 -6.71 -19.27
N ASN A 46 15.90 -6.63 -19.70
CA ASN A 46 15.18 -7.75 -20.31
C ASN A 46 15.27 -9.05 -19.48
N VAL A 47 14.54 -9.10 -18.36
CA VAL A 47 14.50 -10.24 -17.43
C VAL A 47 14.08 -11.57 -18.09
N PHE A 48 13.39 -11.50 -19.23
CA PHE A 48 12.92 -12.66 -20.02
C PHE A 48 13.83 -12.97 -21.23
N ASP A 49 15.07 -12.50 -21.23
CA ASP A 49 16.08 -12.90 -22.20
C ASP A 49 16.46 -14.39 -22.03
N GLN A 50 16.22 -15.21 -23.05
CA GLN A 50 16.48 -16.66 -23.06
C GLN A 50 17.95 -17.04 -22.79
N GLN A 51 18.88 -16.10 -22.93
CA GLN A 51 20.30 -16.33 -22.67
C GLN A 51 20.65 -16.14 -21.17
N LYS A 52 19.74 -15.59 -20.36
CA LYS A 52 19.98 -15.27 -18.94
C LYS A 52 19.31 -16.28 -18.02
N GLU A 53 20.06 -16.83 -17.08
CA GLU A 53 19.53 -17.84 -16.16
C GLU A 53 19.07 -17.30 -14.80
N ASP A 54 19.24 -16.00 -14.53
CA ASP A 54 19.02 -15.40 -13.21
C ASP A 54 17.62 -15.70 -12.66
N LEU A 55 16.56 -15.48 -13.45
CA LEU A 55 15.18 -15.78 -13.05
C LEU A 55 14.89 -17.29 -13.04
N ALA A 56 15.30 -18.02 -14.07
CA ALA A 56 15.07 -19.46 -14.19
C ALA A 56 15.72 -20.26 -13.06
N SER A 57 16.87 -19.81 -12.54
CA SER A 57 17.61 -20.47 -11.47
C SER A 57 16.78 -20.70 -10.20
N PHE A 58 15.82 -19.81 -9.90
CA PHE A 58 14.91 -19.95 -8.77
C PHE A 58 13.89 -21.10 -8.96
N TYR A 59 13.66 -21.51 -10.20
CA TYR A 59 12.65 -22.49 -10.60
C TYR A 59 13.25 -23.84 -11.03
N THR A 60 14.55 -23.91 -11.32
CA THR A 60 15.24 -25.14 -11.76
C THR A 60 15.00 -26.32 -10.83
N LYS A 61 15.05 -26.12 -9.50
CA LYS A 61 14.84 -27.22 -8.53
C LYS A 61 13.39 -27.69 -8.44
N TRP A 62 12.44 -26.85 -8.83
CA TRP A 62 11.01 -27.15 -8.79
C TRP A 62 10.53 -27.76 -10.11
N GLY A 63 11.20 -27.44 -11.21
CA GLY A 63 10.92 -27.98 -12.53
C GLY A 63 9.58 -27.51 -13.11
N ARG A 64 9.01 -26.42 -12.58
CA ARG A 64 7.78 -25.74 -13.02
C ARG A 64 7.70 -24.34 -12.39
N VAL A 65 6.80 -23.50 -12.89
CA VAL A 65 6.51 -22.18 -12.32
C VAL A 65 5.03 -21.83 -12.42
N LEU A 66 4.47 -21.28 -11.33
CA LEU A 66 3.19 -20.57 -11.35
C LEU A 66 3.46 -19.07 -11.49
N VAL A 67 2.93 -18.49 -12.56
CA VAL A 67 3.06 -17.06 -12.88
C VAL A 67 1.71 -16.38 -12.64
N VAL A 68 1.65 -15.53 -11.62
CA VAL A 68 0.55 -14.59 -11.40
C VAL A 68 0.86 -13.31 -12.17
N VAL A 69 0.00 -12.96 -13.12
CA VAL A 69 0.26 -11.85 -14.06
C VAL A 69 -1.00 -11.06 -14.36
N ASP A 70 -0.83 -9.74 -14.41
CA ASP A 70 -1.85 -8.79 -14.85
C ASP A 70 -2.23 -9.04 -16.32
N ASP A 71 -3.51 -8.95 -16.66
CA ASP A 71 -4.03 -9.24 -18.00
C ASP A 71 -3.41 -8.38 -19.12
N GLN A 72 -3.19 -7.09 -18.85
CA GLN A 72 -2.54 -6.19 -19.81
C GLN A 72 -1.06 -6.55 -19.98
N VAL A 73 -0.36 -6.82 -18.87
CA VAL A 73 1.04 -7.27 -18.91
C VAL A 73 1.16 -8.61 -19.64
N HIS A 74 0.27 -9.55 -19.40
CA HIS A 74 0.25 -10.83 -20.10
C HIS A 74 -0.01 -10.65 -21.60
N SER A 75 -0.90 -9.73 -22.00
CA SER A 75 -1.16 -9.46 -23.41
C SER A 75 0.09 -8.98 -24.17
N ILE A 76 1.00 -8.27 -23.50
CA ILE A 76 2.20 -7.69 -24.10
C ILE A 76 3.41 -8.63 -23.96
N TYR A 77 3.59 -9.24 -22.78
CA TYR A 77 4.81 -9.96 -22.40
C TYR A 77 4.60 -11.46 -22.15
N GLY A 78 3.37 -11.97 -22.17
CA GLY A 78 3.06 -13.38 -21.92
C GLY A 78 3.85 -14.30 -22.84
N LYS A 79 4.00 -13.93 -24.12
CA LYS A 79 4.80 -14.73 -25.05
C LYS A 79 6.29 -14.74 -24.72
N ALA A 80 6.84 -13.62 -24.25
CA ALA A 80 8.23 -13.54 -23.81
C ALA A 80 8.46 -14.42 -22.57
N ILE A 81 7.54 -14.40 -21.60
CA ILE A 81 7.57 -15.24 -20.40
C ILE A 81 7.55 -16.73 -20.79
N GLU A 82 6.62 -17.14 -21.65
CA GLU A 82 6.55 -18.53 -22.14
C GLU A 82 7.84 -18.96 -22.82
N THR A 83 8.37 -18.11 -23.70
CA THR A 83 9.56 -18.42 -24.51
C THR A 83 10.80 -18.54 -23.62
N TYR A 84 10.95 -17.63 -22.65
CA TYR A 84 12.00 -17.67 -21.63
C TYR A 84 12.01 -19.01 -20.89
N PHE A 85 10.91 -19.35 -20.23
CA PHE A 85 10.84 -20.58 -19.44
C PHE A 85 10.90 -21.85 -20.29
N ALA A 86 10.39 -21.84 -21.52
CA ALA A 86 10.55 -22.94 -22.47
C ALA A 86 12.03 -23.19 -22.83
N ALA A 87 12.82 -22.13 -23.07
CA ALA A 87 14.25 -22.23 -23.34
C ALA A 87 15.01 -22.86 -22.15
N HIS A 88 14.56 -22.59 -20.92
CA HIS A 88 15.08 -23.19 -19.69
C HIS A 88 14.44 -24.53 -19.30
N LYS A 89 13.52 -25.07 -20.12
CA LYS A 89 12.81 -26.34 -19.89
C LYS A 89 11.98 -26.36 -18.60
N ILE A 90 11.38 -25.23 -18.25
CA ILE A 90 10.52 -25.07 -17.07
C ILE A 90 9.08 -24.84 -17.57
N PRO A 91 8.14 -25.78 -17.36
CA PRO A 91 6.74 -25.58 -17.69
C PRO A 91 6.13 -24.40 -16.93
N VAL A 92 5.40 -23.54 -17.64
CA VAL A 92 4.71 -22.36 -17.10
C VAL A 92 3.23 -22.66 -16.94
N THR A 93 2.67 -22.31 -15.78
CA THR A 93 1.22 -22.18 -15.58
C THR A 93 0.91 -20.73 -15.26
N PHE A 94 -0.01 -20.12 -16.00
CA PHE A 94 -0.45 -18.76 -15.74
C PHE A 94 -1.71 -18.72 -14.89
N HIS A 95 -1.72 -17.83 -13.91
CA HIS A 95 -2.93 -17.26 -13.35
C HIS A 95 -3.01 -15.80 -13.80
N ILE A 96 -3.89 -15.54 -14.77
CA ILE A 96 -4.11 -14.20 -15.32
C ILE A 96 -5.27 -13.57 -14.55
N PHE A 97 -5.05 -12.39 -13.98
CA PHE A 97 -6.08 -11.66 -13.26
C PHE A 97 -6.25 -10.26 -13.86
N LYS A 98 -7.41 -9.65 -13.61
CA LYS A 98 -7.72 -8.31 -14.13
C LYS A 98 -6.99 -7.24 -13.30
N GLY A 99 -6.21 -6.39 -13.97
CA GLY A 99 -5.54 -5.25 -13.36
C GLY A 99 -6.46 -4.14 -12.85
N GLY A 100 -5.86 -3.13 -12.22
CA GLY A 100 -6.52 -1.88 -11.81
C GLY A 100 -7.15 -1.87 -10.41
N GLU A 101 -7.15 -0.70 -9.77
CA GLU A 101 -7.35 -0.50 -8.32
C GLU A 101 -8.68 -1.07 -7.77
N LEU A 102 -9.73 -1.20 -8.60
CA LEU A 102 -10.98 -1.83 -8.17
C LEU A 102 -10.83 -3.32 -7.90
N ASN A 103 -9.85 -3.97 -8.53
CA ASN A 103 -9.49 -5.36 -8.33
C ASN A 103 -8.49 -5.55 -7.17
N LYS A 104 -8.10 -4.48 -6.46
CA LYS A 104 -7.29 -4.57 -5.25
C LYS A 104 -8.15 -4.95 -4.03
N ASN A 105 -8.77 -6.11 -4.08
CA ASN A 105 -9.84 -6.51 -3.15
C ASN A 105 -9.71 -7.99 -2.71
N MET A 106 -10.64 -8.44 -1.87
CA MET A 106 -10.65 -9.81 -1.36
C MET A 106 -10.92 -10.85 -2.45
N ASP A 107 -11.80 -10.57 -3.40
CA ASP A 107 -12.14 -11.53 -4.47
C ASP A 107 -10.93 -11.89 -5.33
N THR A 108 -10.10 -10.88 -5.67
CA THR A 108 -8.87 -11.11 -6.44
C THR A 108 -7.82 -11.83 -5.59
N PHE A 109 -7.74 -11.52 -4.30
CA PHE A 109 -6.89 -12.25 -3.36
C PHE A 109 -7.28 -13.74 -3.27
N GLU A 110 -8.58 -14.03 -3.12
CA GLU A 110 -9.09 -15.41 -3.03
C GLU A 110 -8.88 -16.17 -4.35
N GLY A 111 -9.08 -15.51 -5.50
CA GLY A 111 -8.77 -16.09 -6.81
C GLY A 111 -7.30 -16.48 -6.98
N MET A 112 -6.37 -15.72 -6.41
CA MET A 112 -4.95 -16.10 -6.38
C MET A 112 -4.70 -17.29 -5.46
N VAL A 113 -5.35 -17.34 -4.28
CA VAL A 113 -5.28 -18.48 -3.36
C VAL A 113 -5.79 -19.77 -4.02
N ASP A 114 -6.92 -19.69 -4.72
CA ASP A 114 -7.47 -20.81 -5.49
C ASP A 114 -6.49 -21.29 -6.55
N ALA A 115 -5.79 -20.38 -7.24
CA ALA A 115 -4.76 -20.73 -8.21
C ALA A 115 -3.56 -21.44 -7.56
N PHE A 116 -3.16 -21.04 -6.35
CA PHE A 116 -2.09 -21.71 -5.59
C PHE A 116 -2.47 -23.15 -5.26
N ASP A 117 -3.72 -23.37 -4.82
CA ASP A 117 -4.24 -24.71 -4.52
C ASP A 117 -4.38 -25.58 -5.77
N GLN A 118 -4.93 -25.03 -6.86
CA GLN A 118 -5.09 -25.74 -8.14
C GLN A 118 -3.75 -26.13 -8.76
N PHE A 119 -2.72 -25.29 -8.65
CA PHE A 119 -1.37 -25.61 -9.08
C PHE A 119 -0.70 -26.69 -8.21
N GLY A 120 -1.24 -26.92 -6.99
CA GLY A 120 -0.65 -27.80 -6.00
C GLY A 120 0.67 -27.24 -5.48
N LEU A 121 0.70 -25.94 -5.17
CA LEU A 121 1.90 -25.25 -4.70
C LEU A 121 2.45 -25.91 -3.43
N ILE A 122 3.72 -26.29 -3.43
CA ILE A 122 4.37 -26.89 -2.25
C ILE A 122 4.96 -25.80 -1.34
N ARG A 123 5.13 -26.09 -0.05
CA ARG A 123 5.31 -25.06 1.01
C ARG A 123 6.39 -24.01 0.75
N LYS A 124 7.50 -24.37 0.12
CA LYS A 124 8.63 -23.46 -0.15
C LYS A 124 8.78 -23.09 -1.63
N GLU A 125 7.92 -23.60 -2.51
CA GLU A 125 7.91 -23.27 -3.94
C GLU A 125 7.46 -21.81 -4.11
N PRO A 126 8.26 -20.95 -4.76
CA PRO A 126 7.93 -19.56 -4.92
C PRO A 126 6.90 -19.35 -6.03
N VAL A 127 5.95 -18.45 -5.80
CA VAL A 127 5.11 -17.89 -6.86
C VAL A 127 5.88 -16.80 -7.60
N LEU A 128 5.82 -16.75 -8.94
CA LEU A 128 6.29 -15.60 -9.71
C LEU A 128 5.15 -14.60 -9.87
N VAL A 129 5.33 -13.36 -9.42
CA VAL A 129 4.42 -12.26 -9.75
C VAL A 129 5.05 -11.30 -10.76
N VAL A 130 4.30 -10.98 -11.81
CA VAL A 130 4.72 -10.04 -12.86
C VAL A 130 3.64 -8.97 -13.03
N GLY A 131 3.95 -7.72 -12.68
CA GLY A 131 2.98 -6.63 -12.82
C GLY A 131 3.34 -5.35 -12.07
N GLY A 132 2.35 -4.46 -11.97
CA GLY A 132 2.48 -3.21 -11.21
C GLY A 132 2.40 -3.40 -9.69
N GLY A 133 2.24 -2.30 -8.96
CA GLY A 133 2.12 -2.30 -7.50
C GLY A 133 0.93 -3.14 -7.02
N LEU A 134 -0.21 -3.07 -7.69
CA LEU A 134 -1.39 -3.88 -7.35
C LEU A 134 -1.10 -5.38 -7.42
N ALA A 135 -0.49 -5.86 -8.51
CA ALA A 135 -0.15 -7.28 -8.66
C ALA A 135 0.71 -7.76 -7.48
N SER A 136 1.74 -6.98 -7.16
CA SER A 136 2.67 -7.28 -6.06
C SER A 136 1.98 -7.26 -4.69
N ASP A 137 1.11 -6.28 -4.45
CA ASP A 137 0.41 -6.14 -3.17
C ASP A 137 -0.59 -7.27 -2.93
N VAL A 138 -1.43 -7.58 -3.92
CA VAL A 138 -2.46 -8.63 -3.78
C VAL A 138 -1.81 -10.01 -3.72
N CYS A 139 -0.91 -10.32 -4.65
CA CYS A 139 -0.23 -11.62 -4.69
C CYS A 139 0.70 -11.81 -3.49
N GLY A 140 1.42 -10.76 -3.09
CA GLY A 140 2.28 -10.78 -1.91
C GLY A 140 1.47 -11.03 -0.64
N TYR A 141 0.27 -10.43 -0.51
CA TYR A 141 -0.60 -10.69 0.64
C TYR A 141 -1.20 -12.11 0.61
N ALA A 142 -1.58 -12.60 -0.59
CA ALA A 142 -1.99 -14.00 -0.77
C ALA A 142 -0.86 -14.95 -0.36
N CYS A 143 0.39 -14.68 -0.74
CA CYS A 143 1.56 -15.47 -0.34
C CYS A 143 1.83 -15.39 1.17
N ALA A 144 1.64 -14.23 1.81
CA ALA A 144 1.76 -14.07 3.25
C ALA A 144 0.75 -14.95 4.01
N SER A 145 -0.46 -15.06 3.46
CA SER A 145 -1.58 -15.77 4.08
C SER A 145 -1.57 -17.27 3.77
N TYR A 146 -1.19 -17.65 2.56
CA TYR A 146 -1.20 -19.04 2.09
C TYR A 146 -0.23 -19.90 2.91
N ARG A 147 -0.80 -20.86 3.63
CA ARG A 147 -0.10 -21.69 4.64
C ARG A 147 0.73 -20.88 5.64
N ARG A 148 0.24 -19.67 5.97
CA ARG A 148 0.82 -18.69 6.92
C ARG A 148 2.19 -18.11 6.55
N SER A 149 2.71 -18.44 5.38
CA SER A 149 3.87 -17.81 4.71
C SER A 149 4.31 -18.75 3.59
N THR A 150 4.28 -18.22 2.37
CA THR A 150 4.73 -18.85 1.13
C THR A 150 5.70 -17.92 0.42
N ASN A 151 6.74 -18.53 -0.15
CA ASN A 151 7.77 -17.81 -0.88
C ASN A 151 7.21 -17.21 -2.18
N TRP A 152 7.82 -16.12 -2.63
CA TRP A 152 7.46 -15.50 -3.89
C TRP A 152 8.61 -14.67 -4.46
N ILE A 153 8.55 -14.40 -5.76
CA ILE A 153 9.52 -13.60 -6.52
C ILE A 153 8.74 -12.57 -7.31
N ARG A 154 9.29 -11.36 -7.43
CA ARG A 154 8.61 -10.21 -8.00
C ARG A 154 9.35 -9.63 -9.20
N VAL A 155 8.60 -9.32 -10.25
CA VAL A 155 9.04 -8.56 -11.42
C VAL A 155 8.09 -7.36 -11.57
N GLY A 156 8.59 -6.17 -11.23
CA GLY A 156 7.81 -4.93 -11.31
C GLY A 156 7.76 -4.39 -12.75
N THR A 157 6.58 -4.01 -13.25
CA THR A 157 6.41 -3.55 -14.65
C THR A 157 5.99 -2.08 -14.80
N THR A 158 5.73 -1.40 -13.69
CA THR A 158 5.37 0.03 -13.67
C THR A 158 6.45 0.82 -12.96
N LEU A 159 6.56 2.13 -13.22
CA LEU A 159 7.55 2.95 -12.53
C LEU A 159 7.34 2.96 -11.01
N ILE A 160 6.10 3.07 -10.54
CA ILE A 160 5.76 2.96 -9.10
C ILE A 160 6.24 1.62 -8.53
N ALA A 161 5.99 0.52 -9.23
CA ALA A 161 6.49 -0.79 -8.78
C ALA A 161 8.02 -0.76 -8.67
N LEU A 162 8.71 -0.38 -9.75
CA LEU A 162 10.16 -0.44 -9.84
C LEU A 162 10.93 0.41 -8.82
N ILE A 163 10.32 1.47 -8.27
CA ILE A 163 11.01 2.40 -7.35
C ILE A 163 10.38 2.54 -5.97
N ASP A 164 9.16 2.02 -5.75
CA ASP A 164 8.45 2.12 -4.46
C ASP A 164 7.70 0.82 -4.09
N ALA A 165 6.57 0.54 -4.74
CA ALA A 165 5.68 -0.55 -4.32
C ALA A 165 6.37 -1.92 -4.39
N ALA A 166 7.22 -2.16 -5.39
CA ALA A 166 8.02 -3.39 -5.50
C ALA A 166 9.36 -3.32 -4.75
N ILE A 167 9.65 -2.23 -4.05
CA ILE A 167 10.82 -2.10 -3.16
C ILE A 167 10.41 -2.30 -1.69
N SER A 168 9.17 -1.98 -1.35
CA SER A 168 8.62 -2.29 -0.04
C SER A 168 8.33 -3.79 0.15
N ILE A 169 8.25 -4.20 1.41
CA ILE A 169 7.72 -5.50 1.85
C ILE A 169 6.25 -5.40 2.29
N LYS A 170 5.68 -4.19 2.26
CA LYS A 170 4.26 -3.97 2.53
C LYS A 170 3.45 -4.53 1.39
N VAL A 171 2.47 -5.37 1.73
CA VAL A 171 1.55 -6.00 0.79
C VAL A 171 0.13 -5.88 1.36
N GLY A 172 -0.89 -5.82 0.52
CA GLY A 172 -2.25 -5.70 1.03
C GLY A 172 -3.33 -5.40 -0.01
N ILE A 173 -4.55 -5.30 0.49
CA ILE A 173 -5.76 -5.04 -0.28
C ILE A 173 -6.58 -3.92 0.36
N ASN A 174 -7.48 -3.34 -0.44
CA ASN A 174 -8.44 -2.37 0.03
C ASN A 174 -9.60 -3.07 0.76
N HIS A 175 -10.23 -2.38 1.71
CA HIS A 175 -11.45 -2.85 2.37
C HIS A 175 -12.54 -1.76 2.31
N GLY A 176 -13.54 -1.97 1.46
CA GLY A 176 -14.52 -0.94 1.14
C GLY A 176 -13.84 0.29 0.53
N LYS A 177 -13.98 1.47 1.16
CA LYS A 177 -13.35 2.73 0.73
C LYS A 177 -11.99 3.00 1.40
N LEU A 178 -11.44 2.01 2.10
CA LEU A 178 -10.23 2.17 2.92
C LEU A 178 -9.05 1.53 2.19
N LYS A 179 -8.13 2.37 1.70
CA LYS A 179 -6.93 1.96 0.97
C LYS A 179 -5.99 1.15 1.86
N ASN A 180 -5.46 0.04 1.34
CA ASN A 180 -4.45 -0.82 1.98
C ASN A 180 -4.77 -1.23 3.44
N ARG A 181 -6.06 -1.45 3.76
CA ARG A 181 -6.50 -1.68 5.14
C ARG A 181 -6.16 -3.09 5.65
N LEU A 182 -6.16 -4.09 4.78
CA LEU A 182 -5.83 -5.47 5.13
C LEU A 182 -4.50 -5.80 4.46
N GLY A 183 -3.53 -6.34 5.19
CA GLY A 183 -2.20 -6.55 4.64
C GLY A 183 -1.23 -7.25 5.58
N ALA A 184 0.02 -7.32 5.14
CA ALA A 184 1.13 -7.89 5.89
C ALA A 184 2.44 -7.18 5.53
N TYR A 185 3.46 -7.39 6.36
CA TYR A 185 4.86 -7.15 6.01
C TYR A 185 5.44 -8.50 5.57
N HIS A 186 5.53 -8.75 4.26
CA HIS A 186 5.95 -10.02 3.69
C HIS A 186 6.91 -9.80 2.53
N ALA A 187 8.20 -10.03 2.76
CA ALA A 187 9.22 -9.81 1.74
C ALA A 187 9.18 -10.90 0.65
N PRO A 188 9.39 -10.56 -0.63
CA PRO A 188 9.70 -11.58 -1.63
C PRO A 188 11.11 -12.14 -1.37
N MET A 189 11.40 -13.33 -1.88
CA MET A 189 12.77 -13.86 -1.89
C MET A 189 13.71 -12.95 -2.71
N HIS A 190 13.22 -12.49 -3.86
CA HIS A 190 13.96 -11.68 -4.81
C HIS A 190 13.03 -10.75 -5.59
N THR A 191 13.51 -9.55 -5.89
CA THR A 191 12.85 -8.61 -6.82
C THR A 191 13.78 -8.31 -8.00
N PHE A 192 13.32 -8.60 -9.21
CA PHE A 192 13.98 -8.20 -10.44
C PHE A 192 13.51 -6.80 -10.86
N LEU A 193 14.46 -5.91 -11.05
CA LEU A 193 14.25 -4.51 -11.44
C LEU A 193 14.65 -4.36 -12.91
N ASP A 194 13.69 -4.60 -13.79
CA ASP A 194 13.83 -4.43 -15.22
C ASP A 194 13.12 -3.16 -15.69
N PHE A 195 13.90 -2.14 -15.99
CA PHE A 195 13.35 -0.86 -16.40
C PHE A 195 12.88 -0.88 -17.86
N ASP A 196 13.21 -1.89 -18.67
CA ASP A 196 12.77 -1.97 -20.07
C ASP A 196 11.25 -2.16 -20.21
N PHE A 197 10.55 -2.59 -19.15
CA PHE A 197 9.07 -2.56 -19.09
C PHE A 197 8.51 -1.15 -19.29
N LEU A 198 9.24 -0.10 -18.90
CA LEU A 198 8.79 1.29 -19.06
C LEU A 198 8.65 1.73 -20.53
N ARG A 199 9.21 0.97 -21.48
CA ARG A 199 9.05 1.21 -22.92
C ARG A 199 7.57 1.16 -23.35
N THR A 200 6.79 0.24 -22.77
CA THR A 200 5.37 0.05 -23.11
C THR A 200 4.43 0.72 -22.12
N LEU A 201 4.95 1.26 -21.02
CA LEU A 201 4.13 1.90 -20.01
C LEU A 201 3.54 3.22 -20.54
N PRO A 202 2.23 3.48 -20.36
CA PRO A 202 1.59 4.72 -20.76
C PRO A 202 2.25 5.94 -20.09
N GLU A 203 2.29 7.08 -20.79
CA GLU A 203 2.94 8.29 -20.28
C GLU A 203 2.34 8.76 -18.95
N GLY A 204 1.01 8.70 -18.81
CA GLY A 204 0.32 9.02 -17.56
C GLY A 204 0.78 8.14 -16.38
N GLN A 205 1.14 6.88 -16.62
CA GLN A 205 1.68 5.98 -15.59
C GLN A 205 3.16 6.26 -15.27
N ILE A 206 3.95 6.70 -16.26
CA ILE A 206 5.31 7.21 -16.02
C ILE A 206 5.24 8.46 -15.13
N ARG A 207 4.36 9.40 -15.47
CA ARG A 207 4.11 10.61 -14.67
C ARG A 207 3.64 10.27 -13.26
N ASN A 208 2.71 9.32 -13.13
CA ASN A 208 2.23 8.79 -11.86
C ASN A 208 3.38 8.30 -10.97
N GLY A 209 4.32 7.52 -11.53
CA GLY A 209 5.51 7.06 -10.80
C GLY A 209 6.59 8.12 -10.58
N PHE A 210 6.68 9.14 -11.43
CA PHE A 210 7.61 10.27 -11.25
C PHE A 210 7.37 10.98 -9.92
N ALA A 211 6.10 11.10 -9.49
CA ALA A 211 5.74 11.70 -8.22
C ALA A 211 6.39 10.99 -7.02
N GLU A 212 6.57 9.67 -7.07
CA GLU A 212 7.19 8.91 -5.98
C GLU A 212 8.72 9.09 -5.93
N ILE A 213 9.35 9.38 -7.09
CA ILE A 213 10.76 9.78 -7.12
C ILE A 213 10.91 11.21 -6.57
N VAL A 214 9.97 12.11 -6.88
CA VAL A 214 9.91 13.44 -6.25
C VAL A 214 9.76 13.30 -4.74
N LYS A 215 8.86 12.43 -4.27
CA LYS A 215 8.64 12.16 -2.85
C LYS A 215 9.92 11.91 -2.09
N ILE A 216 10.77 11.01 -2.57
CA ILE A 216 12.00 10.71 -1.84
C ILE A 216 13.08 11.77 -2.06
N SER A 217 13.20 12.30 -3.28
CA SER A 217 14.31 13.18 -3.64
C SER A 217 14.21 14.56 -3.00
N HIS A 218 13.01 15.15 -2.90
CA HIS A 218 12.84 16.50 -2.31
C HIS A 218 13.09 16.55 -0.79
N VAL A 219 13.13 15.40 -0.08
CA VAL A 219 13.32 15.34 1.38
C VAL A 219 14.47 14.45 1.85
N ALA A 220 15.12 13.70 0.95
CA ALA A 220 16.21 12.80 1.34
C ALA A 220 17.32 12.63 0.30
N GLU A 221 17.13 13.07 -0.95
CA GLU A 221 18.03 12.70 -2.06
C GLU A 221 18.17 13.86 -3.07
N LYS A 222 18.88 14.93 -2.67
CA LYS A 222 19.08 16.14 -3.52
C LYS A 222 19.72 15.83 -4.89
N PRO A 223 20.72 14.94 -5.03
CA PRO A 223 21.30 14.67 -6.34
C PRO A 223 20.32 14.06 -7.37
N THR A 224 19.41 13.19 -6.92
CA THR A 224 18.29 12.69 -7.75
C THR A 224 17.37 13.84 -8.11
N TRP A 225 17.04 14.70 -7.15
CA TRP A 225 16.21 15.88 -7.40
C TRP A 225 16.83 16.77 -8.49
N ASP A 226 18.14 17.04 -8.45
CA ASP A 226 18.84 17.84 -9.47
C ASP A 226 18.71 17.24 -10.88
N LEU A 227 18.75 15.90 -10.99
CA LEU A 227 18.52 15.21 -12.25
C LEU A 227 17.05 15.29 -12.71
N LEU A 228 16.09 15.26 -11.78
CA LEU A 228 14.67 15.49 -12.10
C LEU A 228 14.42 16.91 -12.61
N VAL A 229 15.05 17.91 -11.99
CA VAL A 229 14.99 19.31 -12.44
C VAL A 229 15.50 19.43 -13.87
N LYS A 230 16.63 18.76 -14.17
CA LYS A 230 17.31 18.81 -15.47
C LYS A 230 16.57 18.06 -16.59
N TYR A 231 16.09 16.85 -16.33
CA TYR A 231 15.59 15.95 -17.39
C TYR A 231 14.10 15.62 -17.31
N GLY A 232 13.36 16.15 -16.32
CA GLY A 232 12.00 15.74 -15.97
C GLY A 232 11.06 15.51 -17.16
N PRO A 233 10.79 16.52 -18.01
CA PRO A 233 9.87 16.37 -19.15
C PRO A 233 10.30 15.26 -20.12
N ASP A 234 11.60 15.14 -20.39
CA ASP A 234 12.14 14.13 -21.29
C ASP A 234 12.03 12.72 -20.69
N LEU A 235 12.25 12.58 -19.38
CA LEU A 235 12.07 11.30 -18.68
C LEU A 235 10.62 10.82 -18.79
N VAL A 236 9.64 11.72 -18.70
CA VAL A 236 8.22 11.34 -18.84
C VAL A 236 7.89 10.89 -20.27
N THR A 237 8.21 11.70 -21.28
CA THR A 237 7.78 11.41 -22.66
C THR A 237 8.56 10.24 -23.30
N SER A 238 9.79 9.99 -22.87
CA SER A 238 10.64 8.90 -23.37
C SER A 238 10.43 7.55 -22.66
N GLY A 239 9.45 7.42 -21.77
CA GLY A 239 9.31 6.21 -20.96
C GLY A 239 10.55 5.95 -20.10
N PHE A 240 11.06 6.99 -19.43
CA PHE A 240 12.28 6.95 -18.63
C PHE A 240 13.54 6.53 -19.43
N GLY A 241 13.66 7.05 -20.65
CA GLY A 241 14.77 6.76 -21.56
C GLY A 241 14.70 5.38 -22.23
N ARG A 242 13.53 4.71 -22.21
CA ARG A 242 13.35 3.35 -22.75
C ARG A 242 12.64 3.27 -24.09
N LYS A 243 11.90 4.32 -24.47
CA LYS A 243 11.35 4.45 -25.82
C LYS A 243 12.45 4.88 -26.78
N GLU A 244 12.41 4.34 -27.99
CA GLU A 244 13.29 4.78 -29.06
C GLU A 244 13.07 6.27 -29.35
N THR A 245 14.15 7.01 -29.53
CA THR A 245 14.11 8.43 -29.83
C THR A 245 15.34 8.84 -30.64
N ASP A 246 15.15 9.71 -31.62
CA ASP A 246 16.22 10.26 -32.46
C ASP A 246 17.00 11.41 -31.78
N LYS A 247 16.71 11.69 -30.50
CA LYS A 247 17.40 12.73 -29.74
C LYS A 247 18.88 12.39 -29.61
N ALA A 248 19.75 13.35 -29.95
CA ALA A 248 21.20 13.18 -29.85
C ALA A 248 21.70 12.79 -28.44
N TYR A 249 20.93 13.10 -27.40
CA TYR A 249 21.24 12.81 -26.00
C TYR A 249 20.46 11.60 -25.43
N ALA A 250 19.88 10.73 -26.27
CA ALA A 250 19.10 9.56 -25.83
C ALA A 250 19.88 8.66 -24.85
N LYS A 251 21.17 8.43 -25.13
CA LYS A 251 22.06 7.65 -24.27
C LYS A 251 22.26 8.31 -22.90
N GLU A 252 22.54 9.61 -22.88
CA GLU A 252 22.70 10.40 -21.66
C GLU A 252 21.41 10.39 -20.83
N LEU A 253 20.25 10.50 -21.47
CA LEU A 253 18.95 10.44 -20.80
C LEU A 253 18.70 9.08 -20.16
N LYS A 254 19.02 7.98 -20.85
CA LYS A 254 18.92 6.62 -20.30
C LYS A 254 19.86 6.44 -19.09
N GLU A 255 21.11 6.89 -19.21
CA GLU A 255 22.08 6.84 -18.10
C GLU A 255 21.61 7.66 -16.89
N ALA A 256 21.05 8.86 -17.11
CA ALA A 256 20.48 9.68 -16.05
C ALA A 256 19.27 9.00 -15.39
N ALA A 257 18.38 8.40 -16.17
CA ALA A 257 17.24 7.64 -15.68
C ALA A 257 17.68 6.47 -14.77
N ASP A 258 18.72 5.74 -15.18
CA ASP A 258 19.25 4.61 -14.42
C ASP A 258 19.88 5.05 -13.09
N VAL A 259 20.61 6.18 -13.11
CA VAL A 259 21.17 6.79 -11.89
C VAL A 259 20.05 7.25 -10.95
N ILE A 260 19.03 7.94 -11.47
CA ILE A 260 17.86 8.38 -10.70
C ILE A 260 17.22 7.19 -9.98
N CYS A 261 16.85 6.15 -10.73
CA CYS A 261 16.15 5.00 -10.17
C CYS A 261 17.01 4.26 -9.14
N ARG A 262 18.30 4.03 -9.44
CA ARG A 262 19.21 3.36 -8.51
C ARG A 262 19.36 4.12 -7.19
N ARG A 263 19.50 5.45 -7.26
CA ARG A 263 19.64 6.31 -6.06
C ARG A 263 18.34 6.37 -5.26
N ALA A 264 17.19 6.53 -5.92
CA ALA A 264 15.89 6.54 -5.28
C ALA A 264 15.63 5.23 -4.52
N ILE A 265 15.86 4.08 -5.17
CA ILE A 265 15.71 2.75 -4.55
C ILE A 265 16.65 2.59 -3.36
N LYS A 266 17.93 2.96 -3.51
CA LYS A 266 18.90 2.85 -2.41
C LYS A 266 18.49 3.71 -1.22
N CYS A 267 18.05 4.95 -1.47
CA CYS A 267 17.58 5.85 -0.42
C CYS A 267 16.35 5.27 0.29
N MET A 268 15.39 4.71 -0.45
CA MET A 268 14.20 4.09 0.13
C MET A 268 14.59 2.90 1.02
N LEU A 269 15.49 2.04 0.54
CA LEU A 269 15.98 0.90 1.31
C LEU A 269 16.72 1.34 2.58
N ASP A 270 17.54 2.39 2.52
CA ASP A 270 18.25 2.92 3.70
C ASP A 270 17.29 3.46 4.76
N LEU A 271 16.17 4.05 4.33
CA LEU A 271 15.15 4.61 5.23
C LEU A 271 14.23 3.54 5.82
N GLU A 272 13.85 2.53 5.04
CA GLU A 272 12.85 1.53 5.46
C GLU A 272 13.46 0.26 6.09
N SER A 273 14.66 -0.16 5.69
CA SER A 273 15.25 -1.42 6.19
C SER A 273 15.46 -1.45 7.72
N PRO A 274 15.79 -0.32 8.40
CA PRO A 274 15.82 -0.28 9.86
C PRO A 274 14.44 -0.28 10.53
N ASN A 275 13.35 -0.18 9.76
CA ASN A 275 12.00 0.05 10.25
C ASN A 275 10.93 -0.72 9.44
N LEU A 276 11.24 -1.97 9.06
CA LEU A 276 10.44 -2.75 8.10
C LEU A 276 9.00 -3.05 8.54
N HIS A 277 8.71 -2.99 9.84
CA HIS A 277 7.37 -3.15 10.41
C HIS A 277 6.75 -1.81 10.86
N GLU A 278 7.33 -0.68 10.44
CA GLU A 278 6.85 0.67 10.75
C GLU A 278 6.64 0.95 12.25
N ILE A 279 7.48 0.36 13.11
CA ILE A 279 7.45 0.59 14.56
C ILE A 279 7.80 2.06 14.86
N GLY A 280 8.78 2.61 14.14
CA GLY A 280 9.06 4.04 14.11
C GLY A 280 8.09 4.75 13.15
N LEU A 281 7.38 5.76 13.64
CA LEU A 281 6.35 6.45 12.86
C LEU A 281 6.81 7.77 12.22
N ASP A 282 8.01 8.24 12.55
CA ASP A 282 8.68 9.36 11.88
C ASP A 282 9.35 8.86 10.60
N ARG A 283 8.54 8.76 9.54
CA ARG A 283 8.92 8.09 8.30
C ARG A 283 9.09 9.09 7.17
N VAL A 284 10.33 9.28 6.72
CA VAL A 284 10.67 10.22 5.64
C VAL A 284 9.91 9.91 4.35
N ILE A 285 9.80 8.63 4.00
CA ILE A 285 9.06 8.19 2.81
C ILE A 285 7.54 8.34 2.91
N ALA A 286 7.02 8.85 4.04
CA ALA A 286 5.62 9.20 4.19
C ALA A 286 5.33 10.67 3.80
N SER A 287 6.30 11.37 3.19
CA SER A 287 6.05 12.65 2.52
C SER A 287 4.96 12.49 1.45
N GLY A 288 4.09 13.48 1.32
CA GLY A 288 2.94 13.42 0.42
C GLY A 288 1.86 12.41 0.78
N HIS A 289 1.91 11.76 1.95
CA HIS A 289 1.00 10.70 2.37
C HIS A 289 0.22 11.01 3.65
N ALA A 290 0.00 12.29 3.94
CA ALA A 290 -0.72 12.73 5.13
C ALA A 290 -2.21 13.01 4.83
N ILE A 291 -2.48 13.71 3.74
CA ILE A 291 -3.83 14.03 3.24
C ILE A 291 -4.17 13.22 2.00
N SER A 292 -3.17 12.93 1.16
CA SER A 292 -3.39 12.28 -0.13
C SER A 292 -4.23 11.00 -0.07
N PRO A 293 -4.16 10.10 0.95
CA PRO A 293 -5.01 8.90 0.94
C PRO A 293 -6.51 9.22 1.00
N THR A 294 -6.87 10.35 1.63
CA THR A 294 -8.28 10.81 1.70
C THR A 294 -8.65 11.56 0.43
N LEU A 295 -7.77 12.42 -0.07
CA LEU A 295 -7.99 13.22 -1.28
C LEU A 295 -8.07 12.35 -2.54
N GLU A 296 -7.23 11.33 -2.66
CA GLU A 296 -7.12 10.44 -3.83
C GLU A 296 -8.48 9.82 -4.20
N LEU A 297 -9.23 9.38 -3.18
CA LEU A 297 -10.51 8.70 -3.34
C LEU A 297 -11.73 9.64 -3.28
N ALA A 298 -11.52 10.95 -3.08
CA ALA A 298 -12.59 11.92 -2.91
C ALA A 298 -13.31 12.27 -4.23
N PRO A 299 -12.62 12.61 -5.33
CA PRO A 299 -13.28 12.82 -6.61
C PRO A 299 -13.68 11.48 -7.27
N PHE A 300 -14.56 11.56 -8.26
CA PHE A 300 -14.87 10.43 -9.14
C PHE A 300 -14.81 10.86 -10.61
N PRO A 301 -13.97 10.23 -11.46
CA PRO A 301 -13.01 9.16 -11.13
C PRO A 301 -11.99 9.58 -10.05
N PRO A 302 -11.41 8.65 -9.28
CA PRO A 302 -10.35 8.96 -8.32
C PRO A 302 -9.18 9.67 -8.98
N LEU A 303 -8.40 10.44 -8.22
CA LEU A 303 -7.11 10.91 -8.71
C LEU A 303 -6.15 9.72 -8.85
N ARG A 304 -5.25 9.79 -9.82
CA ARG A 304 -4.07 8.91 -9.80
C ARG A 304 -3.26 9.19 -8.54
N HIS A 305 -2.71 8.12 -7.98
CA HIS A 305 -1.95 8.15 -6.74
C HIS A 305 -0.87 9.25 -6.72
N GLY A 306 -0.03 9.29 -7.75
CA GLY A 306 1.05 10.26 -7.95
C GLY A 306 0.56 11.72 -7.97
N HIS A 307 -0.64 11.97 -8.50
CA HIS A 307 -1.23 13.30 -8.49
C HIS A 307 -1.76 13.67 -7.10
N ALA A 308 -2.39 12.73 -6.40
CA ALA A 308 -2.86 12.96 -5.03
C ALA A 308 -1.71 13.24 -4.06
N ILE A 309 -0.61 12.47 -4.14
CA ILE A 309 0.57 12.70 -3.29
C ILE A 309 1.28 14.01 -3.65
N MET A 310 1.25 14.43 -4.92
CA MET A 310 1.86 15.69 -5.33
C MET A 310 1.16 16.91 -4.73
N ILE A 311 -0.18 16.91 -4.68
CA ILE A 311 -0.95 17.99 -4.04
C ILE A 311 -0.56 18.11 -2.56
N ASP A 312 -0.45 16.98 -1.86
CA ASP A 312 -0.03 16.93 -0.46
C ASP A 312 1.42 17.45 -0.28
N MET A 313 2.36 17.01 -1.13
CA MET A 313 3.74 17.50 -1.09
C MET A 313 3.84 19.00 -1.41
N ALA A 314 3.11 19.49 -2.42
CA ALA A 314 3.11 20.90 -2.79
C ALA A 314 2.60 21.78 -1.64
N PHE A 315 1.60 21.29 -0.89
CA PHE A 315 1.15 21.94 0.32
C PHE A 315 2.21 21.91 1.43
N CYS A 316 2.87 20.77 1.68
CA CYS A 316 3.96 20.65 2.65
C CYS A 316 5.17 21.55 2.31
N VAL A 317 5.51 21.70 1.02
CA VAL A 317 6.52 22.65 0.53
C VAL A 317 6.10 24.09 0.82
N THR A 318 4.82 24.41 0.69
CA THR A 318 4.29 25.75 1.04
C THR A 318 4.41 26.02 2.55
N ILE A 319 4.11 25.03 3.40
CA ILE A 319 4.33 25.13 4.86
C ILE A 319 5.81 25.34 5.16
N ALA A 320 6.69 24.54 4.55
CA ALA A 320 8.14 24.65 4.77
C ALA A 320 8.68 26.04 4.39
N HIS A 321 8.20 26.61 3.28
CA HIS A 321 8.55 27.97 2.89
C HIS A 321 8.00 29.01 3.87
N ASP A 322 6.73 28.92 4.28
CA ASP A 322 6.13 29.86 5.26
C ASP A 322 6.85 29.82 6.63
N ARG A 323 7.37 28.65 7.01
CA ARG A 323 8.21 28.45 8.21
C ARG A 323 9.69 28.86 8.02
N GLY A 324 10.09 29.28 6.81
CA GLY A 324 11.47 29.67 6.49
C GLY A 324 12.46 28.49 6.47
N TYR A 325 11.99 27.26 6.26
CA TYR A 325 12.83 26.07 6.17
C TYR A 325 13.48 25.89 4.79
N ILE A 326 12.85 26.44 3.77
CA ILE A 326 13.35 26.52 2.39
C ILE A 326 13.19 27.94 1.86
N SER A 327 14.02 28.32 0.89
CA SER A 327 13.94 29.64 0.25
C SER A 327 12.79 29.73 -0.76
N ALA A 328 12.50 30.96 -1.23
CA ALA A 328 11.53 31.16 -2.31
C ALA A 328 11.99 30.51 -3.61
N GLU A 329 13.31 30.49 -3.87
CA GLU A 329 13.92 29.84 -5.03
C GLU A 329 13.77 28.32 -4.96
N GLU A 330 13.98 27.70 -3.79
CA GLU A 330 13.76 26.25 -3.60
C GLU A 330 12.28 25.88 -3.75
N ARG A 331 11.37 26.69 -3.22
CA ARG A 331 9.92 26.52 -3.43
C ARG A 331 9.59 26.60 -4.92
N ASP A 332 10.05 27.65 -5.59
CA ASP A 332 9.75 27.87 -7.01
C ASP A 332 10.34 26.76 -7.90
N GLU A 333 11.57 26.30 -7.62
CA GLU A 333 12.18 25.14 -8.28
C GLU A 333 11.34 23.88 -8.11
N PHE A 334 10.79 23.64 -6.91
CA PHE A 334 9.89 22.52 -6.65
C PHE A 334 8.67 22.58 -7.56
N PHE A 335 7.91 23.68 -7.48
CA PHE A 335 6.67 23.83 -8.24
C PHE A 335 6.93 23.81 -9.75
N ASP A 336 7.98 24.47 -10.25
CA ASP A 336 8.31 24.47 -11.67
C ASP A 336 8.69 23.07 -12.16
N THR A 337 9.43 22.30 -11.37
CA THR A 337 9.85 20.95 -11.76
C THR A 337 8.65 20.02 -11.90
N VAL A 338 7.74 20.02 -10.91
CA VAL A 338 6.59 19.10 -10.90
C VAL A 338 5.49 19.51 -11.88
N THR A 339 5.30 20.81 -12.11
CA THR A 339 4.34 21.31 -13.10
C THR A 339 4.82 21.09 -14.54
N ARG A 340 6.13 21.22 -14.83
CA ARG A 340 6.71 20.93 -16.15
C ARG A 340 6.52 19.48 -16.59
N VAL A 341 6.43 18.54 -15.65
CA VAL A 341 6.14 17.12 -15.95
C VAL A 341 4.64 16.80 -15.93
N GLY A 342 3.79 17.80 -15.70
CA GLY A 342 2.34 17.69 -15.71
C GLY A 342 1.71 17.14 -14.45
N LEU A 343 2.40 17.12 -13.30
CA LEU A 343 1.80 16.69 -12.04
C LEU A 343 0.88 17.78 -11.46
N THR A 344 -0.18 17.33 -10.77
CA THR A 344 -1.15 18.23 -10.14
C THR A 344 -0.60 18.79 -8.84
N VAL A 345 -0.54 20.11 -8.72
CA VAL A 345 -0.03 20.79 -7.51
C VAL A 345 -1.13 21.35 -6.63
N ASP A 346 -2.36 21.46 -7.15
CA ASP A 346 -3.53 21.85 -6.38
C ASP A 346 -4.82 21.26 -7.00
N HIS A 347 -5.89 21.19 -6.22
CA HIS A 347 -7.18 20.64 -6.62
C HIS A 347 -8.34 21.33 -5.89
N GLU A 348 -9.50 21.45 -6.53
CA GLU A 348 -10.68 22.13 -5.95
C GLU A 348 -11.14 21.51 -4.63
N LEU A 349 -11.15 20.17 -4.53
CA LEU A 349 -11.47 19.42 -3.31
C LEU A 349 -10.36 19.45 -2.26
N PHE A 350 -9.19 20.03 -2.55
CA PHE A 350 -8.16 20.27 -1.54
C PHE A 350 -8.47 21.57 -0.82
N ASP A 351 -9.49 21.52 0.02
CA ASP A 351 -9.98 22.62 0.86
C ASP A 351 -9.71 22.36 2.34
N TYR A 352 -10.17 23.26 3.20
CA TYR A 352 -9.96 23.17 4.65
C TYR A 352 -10.61 21.91 5.24
N ASP A 353 -11.81 21.54 4.78
CA ASP A 353 -12.53 20.38 5.29
C ASP A 353 -11.84 19.07 4.89
N MET A 354 -11.30 18.99 3.67
CA MET A 354 -10.45 17.88 3.24
C MET A 354 -9.19 17.78 4.09
N LEU A 355 -8.52 18.91 4.34
CA LEU A 355 -7.31 18.96 5.16
C LEU A 355 -7.58 18.45 6.59
N MET A 356 -8.67 18.88 7.22
CA MET A 356 -9.03 18.43 8.57
C MET A 356 -9.38 16.93 8.59
N ARG A 357 -10.17 16.45 7.62
CA ARG A 357 -10.50 15.01 7.53
C ARG A 357 -9.26 14.14 7.32
N GLY A 358 -8.36 14.55 6.43
CA GLY A 358 -7.10 13.86 6.20
C GLY A 358 -6.21 13.86 7.45
N MET A 359 -6.09 15.02 8.13
CA MET A 359 -5.34 15.13 9.39
C MET A 359 -5.90 14.24 10.50
N ASP A 360 -7.22 14.16 10.66
CA ASP A 360 -7.84 13.31 11.67
C ASP A 360 -7.66 11.81 11.37
N ALA A 361 -7.71 11.43 10.10
CA ALA A 361 -7.42 10.07 9.69
C ALA A 361 -5.95 9.71 9.92
N ILE A 362 -5.02 10.57 9.50
CA ILE A 362 -3.58 10.27 9.59
C ILE A 362 -3.06 10.26 11.03
N LYS A 363 -3.59 11.12 11.92
CA LYS A 363 -3.24 11.07 13.35
C LYS A 363 -3.59 9.70 13.96
N LYS A 364 -4.70 9.07 13.58
CA LYS A 364 -5.05 7.71 14.05
C LYS A 364 -4.03 6.68 13.55
N THR A 365 -3.58 6.82 12.32
CA THR A 365 -2.55 5.93 11.73
C THR A 365 -1.16 6.18 12.34
N ARG A 366 -0.86 7.40 12.76
CA ARG A 366 0.46 7.85 13.23
C ARG A 366 0.56 8.04 14.75
N ASP A 367 -0.30 7.33 15.49
CA ASP A 367 -0.35 7.29 16.95
C ASP A 367 -0.50 8.67 17.61
N GLY A 368 -1.55 9.38 17.19
CA GLY A 368 -1.97 10.67 17.74
C GLY A 368 -1.23 11.91 17.22
N LEU A 369 -0.12 11.74 16.51
CA LEU A 369 0.73 12.84 16.02
C LEU A 369 0.57 13.09 14.51
N GLN A 370 0.85 14.31 14.05
CA GLN A 370 0.73 14.67 12.63
C GLN A 370 1.85 14.05 11.80
N ARG A 371 3.10 14.20 12.27
CA ARG A 371 4.36 13.76 11.65
C ARG A 371 4.44 14.17 10.18
N LEU A 372 4.07 15.42 9.88
CA LEU A 372 4.18 15.98 8.54
C LEU A 372 5.65 16.08 8.12
N VAL A 373 5.99 15.59 6.94
CA VAL A 373 7.36 15.63 6.43
C VAL A 373 7.55 16.94 5.68
N LEU A 374 8.39 17.83 6.22
CA LEU A 374 8.65 19.15 5.65
C LEU A 374 10.11 19.23 5.17
N PRO A 375 10.40 19.70 3.95
CA PRO A 375 11.77 19.90 3.49
C PRO A 375 12.50 20.96 4.35
N LYS A 376 13.75 20.70 4.72
CA LYS A 376 14.61 21.62 5.49
C LYS A 376 16.11 21.27 5.40
N PRO A 377 16.88 21.81 4.44
CA PRO A 377 16.44 22.43 3.19
C PRO A 377 15.96 21.35 2.19
N LEU A 378 15.81 21.68 0.90
CA LEU A 378 15.46 20.68 -0.11
C LEU A 378 16.47 19.52 -0.14
N GLY A 379 15.98 18.30 -0.18
CA GLY A 379 16.77 17.05 -0.07
C GLY A 379 17.06 16.60 1.36
N LYS A 380 16.51 17.27 2.38
CA LYS A 380 16.47 16.85 3.78
C LYS A 380 15.09 17.17 4.37
N CYS A 381 14.75 16.62 5.53
CA CYS A 381 13.47 16.92 6.16
C CYS A 381 13.50 17.00 7.69
N VAL A 382 12.41 17.54 8.21
CA VAL A 382 12.00 17.47 9.60
C VAL A 382 10.56 16.97 9.69
N PHE A 383 10.17 16.48 10.87
CA PHE A 383 8.81 16.07 11.16
C PHE A 383 8.09 17.15 11.99
N ALA A 384 6.99 17.68 11.48
CA ALA A 384 6.16 18.66 12.18
C ALA A 384 4.96 17.99 12.85
N ASN A 385 4.74 18.33 14.12
CA ASN A 385 3.62 17.88 14.96
C ASN A 385 2.79 19.05 15.52
N ASP A 386 3.16 20.27 15.15
CA ASP A 386 2.74 21.53 15.76
C ASP A 386 2.05 22.46 14.75
N VAL A 387 1.64 21.95 13.58
CA VAL A 387 0.89 22.76 12.61
C VAL A 387 -0.52 22.99 13.18
N SER A 388 -0.82 24.23 13.57
CA SER A 388 -2.11 24.57 14.16
C SER A 388 -3.21 24.71 13.11
N ASN A 389 -4.47 24.73 13.53
CA ASN A 389 -5.59 24.96 12.62
C ASN A 389 -5.49 26.35 11.96
N GLU A 390 -5.03 27.37 12.69
CA GLU A 390 -4.79 28.72 12.17
C GLU A 390 -3.66 28.71 11.13
N GLU A 391 -2.57 27.98 11.37
CA GLU A 391 -1.49 27.82 10.41
C GLU A 391 -1.99 27.10 9.14
N PHE A 392 -2.76 26.03 9.29
CA PHE A 392 -3.37 25.33 8.16
C PHE A 392 -4.26 26.26 7.33
N THR A 393 -5.14 27.06 7.94
CA THR A 393 -5.98 28.03 7.23
C THR A 393 -5.14 29.08 6.50
N LYS A 394 -4.14 29.65 7.17
CA LYS A 394 -3.24 30.66 6.59
C LYS A 394 -2.48 30.09 5.40
N VAL A 395 -1.81 28.95 5.57
CA VAL A 395 -0.95 28.37 4.54
C VAL A 395 -1.78 27.83 3.38
N LEU A 396 -2.99 27.31 3.61
CA LEU A 396 -3.89 26.90 2.53
C LEU A 396 -4.23 28.10 1.64
N LYS A 397 -4.53 29.26 2.23
CA LYS A 397 -4.75 30.49 1.43
C LYS A 397 -3.50 30.87 0.63
N ILE A 398 -2.32 30.88 1.26
CA ILE A 398 -1.05 31.18 0.58
C ILE A 398 -0.82 30.22 -0.59
N HIS A 399 -1.04 28.93 -0.39
CA HIS A 399 -0.89 27.91 -1.41
C HIS A 399 -1.80 28.16 -2.60
N LYS A 400 -3.12 28.33 -2.36
CA LYS A 400 -4.11 28.61 -3.40
C LYS A 400 -3.77 29.88 -4.19
N ASP A 401 -3.44 30.97 -3.51
CA ASP A 401 -3.09 32.24 -4.15
C ASP A 401 -1.83 32.09 -5.01
N TYR A 402 -0.79 31.44 -4.47
CA TYR A 402 0.47 31.21 -5.17
C TYR A 402 0.28 30.37 -6.44
N VAL A 403 -0.45 29.26 -6.35
CA VAL A 403 -0.71 28.39 -7.51
C VAL A 403 -1.50 29.12 -8.59
N ASN A 404 -2.57 29.83 -8.21
CA ASN A 404 -3.39 30.60 -9.15
C ASN A 404 -2.61 31.73 -9.82
N GLN A 405 -1.71 32.40 -9.09
CA GLN A 405 -0.89 33.47 -9.63
C GLN A 405 0.21 32.94 -10.56
N ARG A 406 0.87 31.84 -10.18
CA ARG A 406 2.03 31.30 -10.91
C ARG A 406 1.65 30.48 -12.13
N TYR A 407 0.51 29.80 -12.08
CA TYR A 407 0.05 28.90 -13.13
C TYR A 407 -1.37 29.22 -13.62
N PRO A 408 -1.66 30.47 -14.07
CA PRO A 408 -3.01 30.86 -14.51
C PRO A 408 -3.52 30.06 -15.71
N GLN A 409 -2.62 29.42 -16.46
CA GLN A 409 -2.92 28.56 -17.61
C GLN A 409 -3.38 27.15 -17.20
N THR A 410 -3.07 26.71 -15.98
CA THR A 410 -3.60 25.45 -15.45
C THR A 410 -4.85 25.79 -14.67
N ASN A 411 -5.90 24.97 -14.77
CA ASN A 411 -7.17 25.18 -14.08
C ASN A 411 -6.98 25.04 -12.55
N GLY A 412 -6.34 26.03 -11.92
CA GLY A 412 -5.94 26.01 -10.51
C GLY A 412 -4.91 24.93 -10.17
N GLY A 413 -3.83 24.79 -10.93
CA GLY A 413 -2.77 23.80 -10.63
C GLY A 413 -3.04 22.38 -11.12
N ALA A 414 -4.10 22.18 -11.91
CA ALA A 414 -4.44 20.89 -12.51
C ALA A 414 -3.29 20.33 -13.39
N GLY A 415 -3.12 19.01 -13.33
CA GLY A 415 -2.08 18.29 -14.08
C GLY A 415 -2.63 17.59 -15.32
N ILE A 416 -1.73 16.95 -16.08
CA ILE A 416 -2.06 16.16 -17.27
C ILE A 416 -2.38 14.73 -16.83
N ASP A 417 -3.50 14.19 -17.30
CA ASP A 417 -4.02 12.87 -16.94
C ASP A 417 -4.08 12.61 -15.42
N GLY A 418 -4.54 13.59 -14.64
CA GLY A 418 -4.54 13.50 -13.19
C GLY A 418 -5.55 12.53 -12.58
N TYR A 419 -6.55 12.09 -13.36
CA TYR A 419 -7.60 11.17 -12.94
C TYR A 419 -7.32 9.75 -13.43
N ALA A 420 -7.77 8.78 -12.65
CA ALA A 420 -7.71 7.36 -12.98
C ALA A 420 -8.58 7.07 -14.22
N ASP A 421 -8.00 6.40 -15.21
CA ASP A 421 -8.70 5.93 -16.41
C ASP A 421 -9.15 4.46 -16.30
N ALA A 422 -9.62 3.90 -17.41
CA ALA A 422 -10.09 2.52 -17.44
C ALA A 422 -9.00 1.48 -17.11
N GLY A 423 -7.74 1.76 -17.48
CA GLY A 423 -6.59 0.92 -17.14
C GLY A 423 -6.22 1.02 -15.67
N ASP A 424 -6.27 2.23 -15.10
CA ASP A 424 -6.05 2.44 -13.66
C ASP A 424 -7.08 1.72 -12.78
N LEU A 425 -8.34 1.73 -13.20
CA LEU A 425 -9.45 1.19 -12.40
C LEU A 425 -9.72 -0.29 -12.70
N GLY A 426 -9.35 -0.78 -13.89
CA GLY A 426 -9.80 -2.07 -14.38
C GLY A 426 -11.29 -2.06 -14.76
N ALA A 427 -11.88 -0.89 -14.98
CA ALA A 427 -13.27 -0.70 -15.39
C ALA A 427 -13.45 0.69 -16.01
N ASP A 428 -14.39 0.83 -16.94
CA ASP A 428 -14.69 2.12 -17.57
C ASP A 428 -15.30 3.10 -16.55
N PRO A 429 -14.61 4.22 -16.22
CA PRO A 429 -15.11 5.19 -15.26
C PRO A 429 -16.42 5.87 -15.71
N GLU A 430 -16.64 6.05 -17.02
CA GLU A 430 -17.86 6.67 -17.54
C GLU A 430 -19.07 5.75 -17.33
N ALA A 431 -18.92 4.46 -17.65
CA ALA A 431 -19.93 3.44 -17.37
C ALA A 431 -20.25 3.34 -15.87
N MET A 432 -19.23 3.39 -15.01
CA MET A 432 -19.44 3.39 -13.56
C MET A 432 -20.22 4.62 -13.08
N LEU A 433 -19.96 5.79 -13.64
CA LEU A 433 -20.71 7.01 -13.30
C LEU A 433 -22.17 6.90 -13.75
N ALA A 434 -22.41 6.36 -14.95
CA ALA A 434 -23.76 6.12 -15.47
C ALA A 434 -24.53 5.15 -14.56
N GLN A 435 -23.89 4.06 -14.12
CA GLN A 435 -24.47 3.09 -13.18
C GLN A 435 -24.82 3.75 -11.84
N LYS A 436 -23.91 4.51 -11.23
CA LYS A 436 -24.16 5.22 -9.96
C LYS A 436 -25.34 6.19 -10.08
N LYS A 437 -25.45 6.92 -11.19
CA LYS A 437 -26.58 7.82 -11.46
C LYS A 437 -27.89 7.03 -11.58
N ALA A 438 -27.89 5.89 -12.28
CA ALA A 438 -29.06 5.03 -12.39
C ALA A 438 -29.49 4.45 -11.03
N GLU A 439 -28.54 4.01 -10.20
CA GLU A 439 -28.81 3.52 -8.84
C GLU A 439 -29.39 4.61 -7.93
N ALA A 440 -28.85 5.82 -7.96
CA ALA A 440 -29.39 6.96 -7.21
C ALA A 440 -30.80 7.36 -7.68
N LEU A 441 -31.05 7.31 -8.99
CA LEU A 441 -32.38 7.55 -9.56
C LEU A 441 -33.38 6.44 -9.17
N ALA A 442 -32.95 5.18 -9.12
CA ALA A 442 -33.79 4.08 -8.67
C ALA A 442 -34.14 4.21 -7.18
N GLN A 443 -33.19 4.60 -6.34
CA GLN A 443 -33.41 4.84 -4.90
C GLN A 443 -34.37 6.02 -4.65
N THR A 444 -34.33 7.06 -5.48
CA THR A 444 -35.26 8.21 -5.39
C THR A 444 -36.62 7.94 -6.04
N GLY A 445 -36.70 7.05 -7.03
CA GLY A 445 -37.93 6.63 -7.71
C GLY A 445 -38.85 5.73 -6.89
N ILE A 446 -38.30 4.95 -5.95
CA ILE A 446 -39.07 4.11 -5.01
C ILE A 446 -39.88 4.95 -4.01
N GLY A 447 -39.59 6.26 -3.87
CA GLY A 447 -40.33 7.19 -3.01
C GLY A 447 -41.56 7.88 -3.62
N ARG A 448 -41.90 7.66 -4.90
CA ARG A 448 -42.99 8.39 -5.60
C ARG A 448 -44.20 7.57 -6.03
N ASN A 449 -44.32 6.32 -5.59
CA ASN A 449 -45.50 5.48 -5.82
C ASN A 449 -46.21 5.05 -4.52
N ARG A 450 -46.56 6.01 -3.66
CA ARG A 450 -47.74 5.87 -2.78
C ARG A 450 -48.89 6.65 -3.41
N LYS A 451 -49.58 5.97 -4.33
CA LYS A 451 -50.93 6.37 -4.72
C LYS A 451 -51.83 6.34 -3.49
N GLU A 452 -52.60 7.41 -3.37
CA GLU A 452 -53.76 7.58 -2.51
C GLU A 452 -54.60 6.30 -2.45
N VAL A 453 -54.78 5.78 -1.23
CA VAL A 453 -55.98 5.02 -0.88
C VAL A 453 -56.63 5.78 0.26
N ASN A 454 -57.68 6.51 -0.10
CA ASN A 454 -58.61 7.16 0.81
C ASN A 454 -59.18 6.13 1.79
N GLY A 455 -59.28 6.58 3.05
CA GLY A 455 -59.62 5.74 4.18
C GLY A 455 -61.04 5.21 4.19
N HIS A 456 -61.20 4.10 4.90
CA HIS A 456 -62.40 3.79 5.66
C HIS A 456 -61.98 3.32 7.05
N ALA A 457 -62.32 4.14 8.04
CA ALA A 457 -62.36 3.75 9.45
C ALA A 457 -63.65 2.97 9.71
N ASN A 458 -63.52 1.81 10.35
CA ASN A 458 -64.50 1.03 11.12
C ASN A 458 -63.80 -0.32 11.37
N GLY A 459 -63.74 -0.96 12.54
CA GLY A 459 -64.19 -0.74 13.90
C GLY A 459 -63.88 -2.05 14.65
N VAL A 460 -63.39 -1.92 15.88
CA VAL A 460 -63.50 -2.84 17.05
C VAL A 460 -63.48 -4.36 16.85
N ASN A 461 -62.44 -5.01 17.39
CA ASN A 461 -62.43 -6.20 18.27
C ASN A 461 -60.94 -6.60 18.44
N GLY A 462 -60.31 -6.61 19.62
CA GLY A 462 -60.76 -7.17 20.88
C GLY A 462 -60.04 -8.52 21.06
N HIS A 463 -58.87 -8.52 21.71
CA HIS A 463 -58.47 -9.53 22.71
C HIS A 463 -57.07 -9.23 23.27
N ALA A 464 -57.07 -8.86 24.55
CA ALA A 464 -55.92 -8.86 25.43
C ALA A 464 -55.71 -10.26 26.00
N ASN A 465 -54.45 -10.65 26.22
CA ASN A 465 -54.06 -11.56 27.29
C ASN A 465 -52.74 -11.04 27.87
N GLY A 466 -52.80 -10.57 29.11
CA GLY A 466 -51.62 -10.37 29.95
C GLY A 466 -51.31 -11.63 30.76
N HIS A 467 -50.09 -11.72 31.26
CA HIS A 467 -49.81 -11.92 32.69
C HIS A 467 -48.30 -11.84 32.98
N ALA A 468 -48.01 -11.55 34.24
CA ALA A 468 -46.75 -11.05 34.77
C ALA A 468 -46.03 -12.07 35.68
N ASN A 469 -44.82 -11.67 36.07
CA ASN A 469 -44.04 -12.00 37.29
C ASN A 469 -43.16 -13.27 37.36
N GLY A 470 -41.94 -13.06 37.88
CA GLY A 470 -41.18 -14.09 38.60
C GLY A 470 -39.66 -13.86 38.69
N HIS A 471 -39.19 -13.22 39.77
CA HIS A 471 -37.79 -13.31 40.26
C HIS A 471 -37.48 -14.72 40.82
N ALA A 472 -36.24 -15.23 40.68
CA ALA A 472 -35.41 -15.80 41.76
C ALA A 472 -34.11 -16.49 41.28
N ASN A 473 -33.08 -16.38 42.12
CA ASN A 473 -31.74 -16.98 42.06
C ASN A 473 -31.72 -18.53 42.22
N GLY A 474 -30.65 -19.19 41.76
CA GLY A 474 -30.28 -20.54 42.23
C GLY A 474 -29.13 -21.20 41.45
N ALA A 475 -28.04 -21.52 42.15
CA ALA A 475 -26.79 -22.13 41.66
C ALA A 475 -26.92 -23.62 41.23
N PRO A 476 -25.95 -24.18 40.46
CA PRO A 476 -26.00 -25.57 40.02
C PRO A 476 -25.29 -26.57 40.95
N ASN A 477 -26.03 -27.67 41.16
CA ASN A 477 -25.74 -29.03 41.61
C ASN A 477 -24.28 -29.49 41.80
N GLY A 478 -24.05 -30.08 42.99
CA GLY A 478 -23.01 -31.05 43.26
C GLY A 478 -23.44 -32.50 42.97
N HIS A 479 -22.45 -33.35 42.75
CA HIS A 479 -22.57 -34.81 42.84
C HIS A 479 -21.76 -35.30 44.05
N SER A 480 -22.42 -36.12 44.88
CA SER A 480 -21.90 -36.76 46.09
C SER A 480 -21.54 -38.22 45.84
N ASN A 481 -20.45 -38.67 46.46
CA ASN A 481 -20.20 -40.01 47.04
C ASN A 481 -18.85 -39.85 47.79
N GLY A 482 -18.62 -40.19 49.05
CA GLY A 482 -19.38 -40.84 50.11
C GLY A 482 -18.38 -41.56 51.02
N VAL A 483 -18.36 -41.18 52.32
CA VAL A 483 -17.92 -42.00 53.49
C VAL A 483 -16.38 -42.23 53.60
N GLN A 484 -15.65 -42.08 54.72
CA GLN A 484 -15.90 -42.31 56.16
C GLN A 484 -14.86 -41.57 57.03
N HIS A 485 -15.24 -41.23 58.26
CA HIS A 485 -14.44 -40.62 59.33
C HIS A 485 -13.26 -41.48 59.84
N THR A 486 -12.15 -40.84 60.22
CA THR A 486 -11.44 -41.10 61.50
C THR A 486 -10.82 -39.83 62.08
N LYS A 487 -10.84 -39.77 63.42
CA LYS A 487 -10.49 -38.67 64.32
C LYS A 487 -8.97 -38.54 64.51
N GLY A 488 -8.51 -37.33 64.85
CA GLY A 488 -7.19 -37.12 65.48
C GLY A 488 -6.89 -35.66 65.82
N ASN A 489 -6.91 -35.36 67.12
CA ASN A 489 -6.41 -34.18 67.85
C ASN A 489 -5.12 -33.56 67.26
N GLY A 490 -4.74 -32.28 67.40
CA GLY A 490 -5.18 -31.17 68.24
C GLY A 490 -4.04 -30.15 68.36
N ALA A 491 -4.38 -28.93 68.82
CA ALA A 491 -3.52 -27.91 69.44
C ALA A 491 -2.61 -27.00 68.56
N PRO A 492 -2.29 -25.76 69.03
CA PRO A 492 -2.31 -24.54 68.20
C PRO A 492 -1.02 -23.67 68.26
N ALA A 493 -1.06 -22.56 67.51
CA ALA A 493 -0.24 -21.33 67.66
C ALA A 493 1.27 -21.49 67.34
N VAL A 494 2.00 -20.51 66.80
CA VAL A 494 2.24 -19.16 67.31
C VAL A 494 2.79 -18.28 66.18
N LYS A 495 2.41 -17.00 66.19
CA LYS A 495 2.99 -15.91 65.39
C LYS A 495 4.49 -15.70 65.68
N ALA A 496 5.26 -15.42 64.64
CA ALA A 496 6.12 -14.23 64.59
C ALA A 496 6.14 -13.74 63.15
#